data_AF-A0A1D2WJX5-F1
#
_entry.id   AF-A0A1D2WJX5-F1
#
_cell.length_a   1.000
_cell.length_b   1.000
_cell.length_c   1.000
_cell.angle_alpha   90.00
_cell.angle_beta   90.00
_cell.angle_gamma   90.00
#
_symmetry.space_group_name_H-M   'P 1'
#
loop_
_entity.id
_entity.type
_entity.pdbx_description
1 polymer ?
#
loop_
_entity_poly.entity_id
_entity_poly.type
_entity_poly.pdbx_seq_one_letter_code
_entity_poly.pdbx_strand_id
1 'polypeptide(L)' 'MWEEDLKNLDTLSLFSPPPLLKGYMYGPQEAHKARNSNRLLAIRLETNKSCNLRCRYCYAQSGEDSAKIADFNNLKRII' A
#
# COMPACT_ATOMS: atom_id res chain seq x y z
N MET A 1 -7.82 37.04 31.13
CA MET A 1 -8.39 36.89 29.78
C MET A 1 -7.96 35.54 29.25
N TRP A 2 -8.83 34.55 29.39
CA TRP A 2 -8.69 33.20 28.86
C TRP A 2 -9.76 33.09 27.78
N GLU A 3 -9.46 33.46 26.54
CA GLU A 3 -10.42 33.43 25.43
C GLU A 3 -9.77 33.09 24.08
N GLU A 4 -8.80 32.17 24.03
CA GLU A 4 -8.21 31.74 22.75
C GLU A 4 -8.33 30.22 22.44
N ASP A 5 -8.93 29.42 23.33
CA ASP A 5 -9.00 27.96 23.14
C ASP A 5 -10.32 27.43 22.52
N LEU A 6 -11.17 28.30 21.96
CA LEU A 6 -12.51 27.91 21.48
C LEU A 6 -12.72 27.96 19.96
N LYS A 7 -11.67 28.13 19.14
CA LYS A 7 -11.81 28.32 17.68
C LYS A 7 -11.47 27.12 16.79
N ASN A 8 -11.20 25.93 17.33
CA ASN A 8 -10.76 24.80 16.50
C ASN A 8 -11.46 23.45 16.80
N LEU A 9 -12.74 23.46 17.20
CA LEU A 9 -13.49 22.21 17.34
C LEU A 9 -14.41 21.89 16.15
N ASP A 10 -14.88 22.89 15.40
CA ASP A 10 -15.88 22.68 14.33
C ASP A 10 -15.29 22.28 12.97
N THR A 11 -14.01 22.56 12.72
CA THR A 11 -13.36 22.26 11.43
C THR A 11 -12.91 20.81 11.27
N LEU A 12 -12.98 19.99 12.32
CA LEU A 12 -12.63 18.56 12.28
C LEU A 12 -13.72 17.68 11.67
N SER A 13 -14.91 18.21 11.39
CA SER A 13 -16.09 17.41 10.95
C SER A 13 -16.42 17.50 9.45
N LEU A 14 -15.73 18.33 8.67
CA LEU A 14 -16.06 18.58 7.26
C LEU A 14 -15.65 17.44 6.31
N PHE A 15 -14.82 16.51 6.76
CA PHE A 15 -14.32 15.43 5.92
C PHE A 15 -14.82 14.09 6.42
N SER A 16 -15.44 13.32 5.52
CA SER A 16 -15.69 11.91 5.78
C SER A 16 -14.36 11.19 6.02
N PRO A 17 -14.29 10.21 6.94
CA PRO A 17 -13.10 9.41 7.10
C PRO A 17 -12.75 8.73 5.76
N PRO A 18 -11.46 8.56 5.45
CA PRO A 18 -11.05 7.89 4.23
C PRO A 18 -11.67 6.50 4.16
N PRO A 19 -12.04 6.02 2.96
CA PRO A 19 -12.64 4.70 2.82
C PRO A 19 -11.67 3.63 3.33
N LEU A 20 -12.21 2.67 4.09
CA LEU A 20 -11.45 1.49 4.53
C LEU A 20 -11.10 0.63 3.31
N LEU A 21 -9.81 0.62 2.95
CA LEU A 21 -9.28 -0.23 1.89
C LEU A 21 -9.21 -1.68 2.37
N LYS A 22 -10.28 -2.45 2.14
CA LYS A 22 -10.35 -3.88 2.49
C LYS A 22 -9.25 -4.66 1.75
N GLY A 23 -8.43 -5.39 2.51
CA GLY A 23 -7.34 -6.22 1.98
C GLY A 23 -6.02 -5.49 1.71
N TYR A 24 -5.97 -4.16 1.86
CA TYR A 24 -4.72 -3.39 1.70
C TYR A 24 -3.96 -3.22 3.02
N MET A 25 -4.67 -3.33 4.14
CA MET A 25 -4.10 -3.15 5.49
C MET A 25 -4.54 -4.30 6.39
N TYR A 26 -3.63 -5.21 6.68
CA TYR A 26 -3.81 -6.21 7.73
C TYR A 26 -3.53 -5.56 9.07
N GLY A 27 -4.41 -5.79 10.04
CA GLY A 27 -4.15 -5.36 11.42
C GLY A 27 -2.95 -6.12 12.00
N PRO A 28 -2.22 -5.55 12.99
CA PRO A 28 -1.10 -6.25 13.62
C PRO A 28 -1.46 -7.66 14.12
N GLN A 29 -2.64 -7.80 14.73
CA GLN A 29 -3.14 -9.08 15.24
C GLN A 29 -3.34 -10.12 14.14
N GLU A 30 -3.90 -9.71 13.00
CA GLU A 30 -4.13 -10.58 11.84
C GLU A 30 -2.80 -11.04 11.25
N ALA A 31 -1.84 -10.12 11.10
CA ALA A 31 -0.51 -10.43 10.62
C ALA A 31 0.22 -11.43 11.53
N HIS A 32 0.17 -11.23 12.85
CA HIS A 32 0.75 -12.15 13.83
C HIS A 32 0.08 -13.52 13.79
N LYS A 33 -1.25 -13.57 13.66
CA LYS A 33 -1.99 -14.83 13.57
C LYS A 33 -1.61 -15.62 12.31
N ALA A 34 -1.54 -14.96 11.15
CA ALA A 34 -1.12 -15.60 9.91
C ALA A 34 0.32 -16.13 10.00
N ARG A 35 1.26 -15.33 10.52
CA ARG A 35 2.65 -15.73 10.77
C ARG A 35 2.72 -16.97 11.68
N ASN A 36 2.08 -16.91 12.85
CA ASN A 36 2.16 -17.98 13.85
C ASN A 36 1.44 -19.25 13.37
N SER A 37 0.51 -19.14 12.42
CA SER A 37 -0.22 -20.26 11.83
C SER A 37 0.42 -20.77 10.53
N ASN A 38 1.61 -20.29 10.15
CA ASN A 38 2.28 -20.59 8.89
C ASN A 38 1.39 -20.39 7.65
N ARG A 39 0.57 -19.33 7.65
CA ARG A 39 -0.31 -18.97 6.52
C ARG A 39 0.26 -17.80 5.74
N LEU A 40 -0.01 -17.80 4.44
CA LEU A 40 0.28 -16.67 3.57
C LEU A 40 -0.68 -15.52 3.90
N LEU A 41 -0.14 -14.37 4.33
CA LEU A 41 -0.92 -13.18 4.65
C LEU A 41 -1.23 -12.38 3.38
N ALA A 42 -0.20 -12.11 2.57
CA ALA A 42 -0.28 -11.31 1.37
C ALA A 42 0.68 -11.83 0.30
N ILE A 43 0.30 -11.70 -0.96
CA ILE A 43 1.17 -11.91 -2.12
C ILE A 43 1.12 -10.65 -2.99
N ARG A 44 2.30 -10.14 -3.36
CA ARG A 44 2.44 -9.05 -4.33
C ARG A 44 3.05 -9.62 -5.60
N LEU A 45 2.35 -9.48 -6.71
CA LEU A 45 2.83 -9.86 -8.03
C LEU A 45 3.24 -8.60 -8.79
N GLU A 46 4.53 -8.47 -9.07
CA GLU A 46 5.07 -7.41 -9.91
C GLU A 46 5.12 -7.91 -11.35
N THR A 47 4.19 -7.45 -12.18
CA THR A 47 4.04 -7.91 -13.58
C THR A 47 5.00 -7.19 -14.53
N ASN A 48 5.34 -5.95 -14.20
CA ASN A 48 6.23 -5.09 -14.97
C ASN A 48 7.02 -4.19 -14.02
N LYS A 49 8.33 -4.07 -14.23
CA LYS A 49 9.21 -3.15 -13.50
C LYS A 49 9.63 -1.94 -14.34
N SER A 50 9.30 -1.92 -15.63
CA SER A 50 9.50 -0.77 -16.51
C SER A 50 8.62 0.37 -16.04
N CYS A 51 9.22 1.52 -15.81
CA CYS A 51 8.53 2.72 -15.38
C CYS A 51 9.16 3.93 -16.07
N ASN A 52 8.35 4.78 -16.69
CA ASN A 52 8.80 6.01 -17.35
C ASN A 52 9.07 7.17 -16.38
N LEU A 53 9.09 6.90 -15.07
CA LEU A 53 9.38 7.89 -14.02
C LEU A 53 10.79 7.67 -13.44
N ARG A 54 11.40 8.77 -12.96
CA ARG A 54 12.76 8.80 -12.38
C ARG A 54 12.77 9.26 -10.92
N CYS A 55 12.01 8.58 -10.07
CA CYS A 55 11.85 8.88 -8.65
C CYS A 55 13.16 8.61 -7.87
N ARG A 56 13.59 9.60 -7.07
CA ARG A 56 14.78 9.51 -6.19
C ARG A 56 14.70 8.38 -5.15
N TYR A 57 13.49 8.01 -4.76
CA TYR A 57 13.20 7.01 -3.73
C TYR A 57 12.76 5.66 -4.31
N CYS A 58 12.92 5.44 -5.63
CA CYS A 58 12.53 4.19 -6.25
C CYS A 58 13.44 3.05 -5.81
N TYR A 59 12.89 2.04 -5.14
CA TYR A 59 13.60 0.82 -4.80
C TYR A 59 13.88 -0.08 -6.02
N ALA A 60 13.21 0.16 -7.15
CA ALA A 60 13.22 -0.67 -8.35
C ALA A 60 13.96 0.01 -9.53
N GLN A 61 15.03 0.74 -9.25
CA GLN A 61 15.92 1.34 -10.27
C GLN A 61 15.18 2.22 -11.29
N SER A 62 14.69 3.36 -10.81
CA SER A 62 13.78 4.24 -11.56
C SER A 62 14.22 4.56 -12.98
N GLY A 63 13.34 4.31 -13.95
CA GLY A 63 13.61 4.64 -15.35
C GLY A 63 14.57 3.68 -16.04
N GLU A 64 14.80 2.48 -15.47
CA GLU A 64 15.57 1.43 -16.13
C GLU A 64 14.79 0.81 -17.30
N ASP A 65 15.37 0.87 -18.50
CA ASP A 65 14.75 0.42 -19.75
C ASP A 65 14.86 -1.11 -19.97
N SER A 66 15.64 -1.82 -19.14
CA SER A 66 15.91 -3.26 -19.24
C SER A 66 14.89 -4.18 -18.55
N ALA A 67 13.74 -3.65 -18.13
CA ALA A 67 12.79 -4.42 -17.33
C ALA A 67 12.15 -5.57 -18.13
N LYS A 68 12.37 -6.80 -17.65
CA LYS A 68 11.70 -8.00 -18.16
C LYS A 68 10.24 -8.00 -17.70
N ILE A 69 9.32 -8.08 -18.66
CA ILE A 69 7.88 -8.18 -18.40
C ILE A 69 7.54 -9.66 -18.20
N ALA A 70 6.79 -9.97 -17.14
CA ALA A 70 6.33 -11.33 -16.89
C ALA A 70 5.17 -11.70 -17.83
N ASP A 71 5.25 -12.87 -18.47
CA ASP A 71 4.15 -13.39 -19.29
C ASP A 71 2.92 -13.69 -18.43
N PHE A 72 1.75 -13.37 -18.95
CA PHE A 72 0.47 -13.53 -18.25
C PHE A 72 0.16 -14.98 -17.90
N ASN A 73 0.49 -15.94 -18.76
CA ASN A 73 0.24 -17.35 -18.47
C ASN A 73 1.16 -17.89 -17.37
N ASN A 74 2.37 -17.33 -17.25
CA ASN A 74 3.25 -17.64 -16.13
C ASN A 74 2.69 -17.11 -14.81
N LEU A 75 2.13 -15.90 -14.80
CA LEU A 75 1.51 -15.31 -13.60
C LEU A 75 0.32 -16.15 -13.11
N LYS A 76 -0.52 -16.65 -14.03
CA LYS A 76 -1.66 -17.54 -13.71
C LYS A 76 -1.28 -18.85 -13.02
N ARG A 77 -0.02 -19.29 -13.09
CA ARG A 77 0.43 -20.51 -12.40
C ARG A 77 0.77 -20.27 -10.93
N ILE A 78 0.93 -19.01 -10.54
CA ILE A 78 1.37 -18.60 -9.19
C ILE A 78 0.15 -18.37 -8.27
N ILE A 79 -1.01 -18.04 -8.85
CA ILE A 79 -2.29 -17.74 -8.18
C ILE A 79 -3.29 -18.84 -8.47
#